data_AF-X1RXP3-F1
#
_entry.id   AF-X1RXP3-F1
#
_cell.length_a   1.000
_cell.length_b   1.000
_cell.length_c   1.000
_cell.angle_alpha   90.00
_cell.angle_beta   90.00
_cell.angle_gamma   90.00
#
_symmetry.space_group_name_H-M   'P 1'
#
loop_
_entity.id
_entity.type
_entity.pdbx_description
1 polymer ?
#
loop_
_entity_poly.entity_id
_entity_poly.type
_entity_poly.pdbx_seq_one_letter_code
_entity_poly.pdbx_strand_id
1 'polypeptide(L)'
;MNYLDKALVEAWQYSIEDFPEVTWKSICEAWAMKKGLSKDWSQRYWAAHWNLPSPLQGFEMLHRGVIDEGELTMLLRALDVMPFWRDKLTQIAYRRLTRVDIRRMYKQGVLDESEVLESYKQHGYTDENAARMTEFTIRQTLATLSKFTSGDIIKAFASRMISRSEAISLLDMIGIKREDASFIVSTAEYKRQWAFTDQQISGIRNLYKKRVYDENDTRD
;
A
#
# COMPACT_ATOMS: atom_id res chain seq x y z
N MET A 1 -32.68 -14.42 -30.51
CA MET A 1 -31.29 -13.98 -30.78
C MET A 1 -31.38 -12.63 -31.50
N ASN A 2 -31.62 -11.54 -30.78
CA ASN A 2 -31.64 -10.17 -31.32
C ASN A 2 -31.50 -9.20 -30.15
N TYR A 3 -30.26 -8.99 -29.72
CA TYR A 3 -29.87 -7.93 -28.79
C TYR A 3 -28.47 -7.46 -29.22
N LEU A 4 -28.42 -6.82 -30.37
CA LEU A 4 -27.41 -5.79 -30.56
C LEU A 4 -27.86 -4.64 -29.65
N ASP A 5 -27.04 -4.37 -28.65
CA ASP A 5 -27.28 -3.34 -27.65
C ASP A 5 -27.44 -2.00 -28.37
N LYS A 6 -28.43 -1.20 -28.01
CA LYS A 6 -28.75 0.04 -28.73
C LYS A 6 -27.54 0.99 -28.76
N ALA A 7 -26.76 1.01 -27.69
CA ALA A 7 -25.50 1.78 -27.59
C ALA A 7 -24.42 1.26 -28.55
N LEU A 8 -24.31 -0.06 -28.74
CA LEU A 8 -23.43 -0.62 -29.77
C LEU A 8 -23.92 -0.24 -31.16
N VAL A 9 -25.23 -0.32 -31.41
CA VAL A 9 -25.78 0.09 -32.70
C VAL A 9 -25.54 1.58 -32.96
N GLU A 10 -25.68 2.44 -31.96
CA GLU A 10 -25.39 3.88 -32.07
C GLU A 10 -23.90 4.16 -32.27
N ALA A 11 -22.98 3.48 -31.57
CA ALA A 11 -21.54 3.61 -31.79
C ALA A 11 -21.11 3.08 -33.18
N TRP A 12 -21.72 1.97 -33.62
CA TRP A 12 -21.52 1.42 -34.97
C TRP A 12 -22.13 2.33 -36.04
N GLN A 13 -23.28 2.95 -35.79
CA GLN A 13 -23.89 3.94 -36.66
C GLN A 13 -23.03 5.19 -36.75
N TYR A 14 -22.49 5.70 -35.65
CA TYR A 14 -21.59 6.85 -35.64
C TYR A 14 -20.32 6.58 -36.47
N SER A 15 -19.75 5.38 -36.35
CA SER A 15 -18.62 4.92 -37.18
C SER A 15 -18.95 4.85 -38.68
N ILE A 16 -20.20 4.54 -39.03
CA ILE A 16 -20.72 4.52 -40.41
C ILE A 16 -21.17 5.93 -40.86
N GLU A 17 -21.54 6.82 -39.95
CA GLU A 17 -21.95 8.21 -40.23
C GLU A 17 -20.74 9.14 -40.43
N ASP A 18 -19.63 8.88 -39.75
CA ASP A 18 -18.33 9.57 -39.97
C ASP A 18 -17.62 9.07 -41.24
N PHE A 19 -18.34 8.30 -42.06
CA PHE A 19 -17.92 7.86 -43.39
C PHE A 19 -18.08 9.03 -44.37
N PRO A 20 -16.99 9.59 -44.93
CA PRO A 20 -17.08 10.81 -45.71
C PRO A 20 -17.87 10.61 -47.01
N GLU A 21 -19.08 11.19 -47.08
CA GLU A 21 -20.06 10.96 -48.15
C GLU A 21 -19.56 11.28 -49.57
N VAL A 22 -18.66 12.26 -49.72
CA VAL A 22 -18.31 12.83 -51.03
C VAL A 22 -17.01 12.26 -51.60
N THR A 23 -16.02 11.97 -50.77
CA THR A 23 -14.69 11.50 -51.21
C THR A 23 -14.53 9.98 -51.14
N TRP A 24 -15.18 9.29 -50.20
CA TRP A 24 -15.07 7.82 -50.07
C TRP A 24 -16.05 7.07 -50.97
N LYS A 25 -17.29 7.55 -51.11
CA LYS A 25 -18.36 6.89 -51.89
C LYS A 25 -18.03 6.72 -53.37
N SER A 26 -17.18 7.58 -53.94
CA SER A 26 -16.78 7.49 -55.36
C SER A 26 -15.46 6.75 -55.56
N ILE A 27 -14.48 6.97 -54.68
CA ILE A 27 -13.13 6.40 -54.84
C ILE A 27 -13.09 5.01 -54.23
N CYS A 28 -13.37 4.88 -52.94
CA CYS A 28 -13.13 3.63 -52.23
C CYS A 28 -14.23 2.58 -52.48
N GLU A 29 -15.49 2.97 -52.72
CA GLU A 29 -16.52 2.01 -53.16
C GLU A 29 -16.12 1.42 -54.54
N ALA A 30 -15.71 2.26 -55.48
CA ALA A 30 -15.26 1.79 -56.80
C ALA A 30 -14.00 0.92 -56.72
N TRP A 31 -13.01 1.28 -55.89
CA TRP A 31 -11.80 0.47 -55.70
C TRP A 31 -12.07 -0.81 -54.92
N ALA A 32 -12.92 -0.79 -53.89
CA ALA A 32 -13.31 -1.96 -53.12
C ALA A 32 -14.10 -2.95 -54.00
N MET A 33 -15.01 -2.45 -54.85
CA MET A 33 -15.70 -3.26 -55.85
C MET A 33 -14.74 -3.85 -56.89
N LYS A 34 -13.75 -3.09 -57.38
CA LYS A 34 -12.67 -3.60 -58.24
C LYS A 34 -11.82 -4.68 -57.56
N LYS A 35 -11.79 -4.71 -56.22
CA LYS A 35 -11.16 -5.74 -55.39
C LYS A 35 -12.12 -6.87 -54.99
N GLY A 36 -13.37 -6.85 -55.46
CA GLY A 36 -14.37 -7.89 -55.21
C GLY A 36 -15.15 -7.73 -53.91
N LEU A 37 -15.04 -6.61 -53.19
CA LEU A 37 -15.84 -6.35 -51.99
C LEU A 37 -17.18 -5.70 -52.37
N SER A 38 -18.28 -6.25 -51.84
CA SER A 38 -19.58 -5.58 -51.89
C SER A 38 -19.57 -4.33 -51.01
N LYS A 39 -20.45 -3.37 -51.30
CA LYS A 39 -20.65 -2.17 -50.47
C LYS A 39 -20.84 -2.48 -48.97
N ASP A 40 -21.66 -3.49 -48.64
CA ASP A 40 -21.91 -3.91 -47.25
C ASP A 40 -20.60 -4.33 -46.54
N TRP A 41 -19.83 -5.22 -47.18
CA TRP A 41 -18.52 -5.61 -46.68
C TRP A 41 -17.53 -4.44 -46.59
N SER A 42 -17.53 -3.51 -47.55
CA SER A 42 -16.68 -2.31 -47.50
C SER A 42 -17.01 -1.42 -46.29
N GLN A 43 -18.29 -1.25 -45.97
CA GLN A 43 -18.73 -0.50 -44.78
C GLN A 43 -18.34 -1.21 -43.48
N ARG A 44 -18.43 -2.54 -43.41
CA ARG A 44 -17.98 -3.33 -42.26
C ARG A 44 -16.47 -3.24 -42.05
N TYR A 45 -15.69 -3.34 -43.13
CA TYR A 45 -14.23 -3.18 -43.07
C TYR A 45 -13.84 -1.78 -42.61
N TRP A 46 -14.56 -0.75 -43.07
CA TRP A 46 -14.41 0.58 -42.52
C TRP A 46 -14.79 0.60 -41.04
N ALA A 47 -15.96 0.12 -40.63
CA ALA A 47 -16.31 0.17 -39.21
C ALA A 47 -15.29 -0.57 -38.29
N ALA A 48 -14.66 -1.62 -38.79
CA ALA A 48 -13.61 -2.36 -38.09
C ALA A 48 -12.20 -1.72 -38.17
N HIS A 49 -12.01 -0.63 -38.94
CA HIS A 49 -10.70 0.01 -39.11
C HIS A 49 -10.30 0.86 -37.90
N TRP A 50 -11.26 1.28 -37.09
CA TRP A 50 -11.02 2.13 -35.93
C TRP A 50 -10.21 1.38 -34.88
N ASN A 51 -9.19 2.05 -34.34
CA ASN A 51 -8.47 1.56 -33.17
C ASN A 51 -9.25 1.95 -31.91
N LEU A 52 -9.76 0.95 -31.20
CA LEU A 52 -10.49 1.16 -29.96
C LEU A 52 -9.55 1.41 -28.78
N PRO A 53 -10.02 2.11 -27.72
CA PRO A 53 -9.29 2.19 -26.45
C PRO A 53 -8.96 0.79 -25.91
N SER A 54 -7.78 0.63 -25.32
CA SER A 54 -7.41 -0.60 -24.61
C SER A 54 -8.26 -0.82 -23.35
N PRO A 55 -8.34 -2.05 -22.81
CA PRO A 55 -9.03 -2.31 -21.55
C PRO A 55 -8.52 -1.43 -20.39
N LEU A 56 -7.21 -1.16 -20.34
CA LEU A 56 -6.61 -0.29 -19.32
C LEU A 56 -7.10 1.17 -19.45
N GLN A 57 -7.18 1.68 -20.67
CA GLN A 57 -7.79 3.01 -20.92
C GLN A 57 -9.28 3.00 -20.55
N GLY A 58 -9.99 1.91 -20.84
CA GLY A 58 -11.37 1.68 -20.38
C GLY A 58 -11.50 1.78 -18.86
N PHE A 59 -10.63 1.12 -18.12
CA PHE A 59 -10.62 1.18 -16.65
C PHE A 59 -10.31 2.60 -16.15
N GLU A 60 -9.37 3.31 -16.77
CA GLU A 60 -9.11 4.72 -16.41
C GLU A 60 -10.31 5.63 -16.68
N MET A 61 -11.01 5.45 -17.81
CA MET A 61 -12.23 6.19 -18.11
C MET A 61 -13.32 5.89 -17.07
N LEU A 62 -13.49 4.62 -16.68
CA LEU A 62 -14.42 4.21 -15.63
C LEU A 62 -14.08 4.88 -14.29
N HIS A 63 -12.83 4.81 -13.82
CA HIS A 63 -12.44 5.40 -12.55
C HIS A 63 -12.54 6.93 -12.50
N ARG A 64 -12.44 7.59 -13.67
CA ARG A 64 -12.61 9.04 -13.80
C ARG A 64 -14.09 9.45 -13.95
N GLY A 65 -15.01 8.49 -14.01
CA GLY A 65 -16.44 8.73 -14.24
C GLY A 65 -16.75 9.28 -15.64
N VAL A 66 -15.85 9.05 -16.61
CA VAL A 66 -16.06 9.46 -18.01
C VAL A 66 -16.99 8.48 -18.72
N ILE A 67 -16.96 7.21 -18.31
CA ILE A 67 -17.87 6.17 -18.76
C ILE A 67 -18.44 5.40 -17.56
N ASP A 68 -19.56 4.72 -17.75
CA ASP A 68 -20.12 3.77 -16.80
C ASP A 68 -19.71 2.30 -17.06
N GLU A 69 -20.17 1.37 -16.21
CA GLU A 69 -19.87 -0.06 -16.35
C GLU A 69 -20.50 -0.69 -17.61
N GLY A 70 -21.63 -0.15 -18.09
CA GLY A 70 -22.29 -0.60 -19.31
C GLY A 70 -21.47 -0.22 -20.54
N GLU A 71 -20.99 1.01 -20.59
CA GLU A 71 -20.09 1.51 -21.63
C GLU A 71 -18.73 0.77 -21.61
N LEU A 72 -18.18 0.45 -20.43
CA LEU A 72 -16.99 -0.41 -20.33
C LEU A 72 -17.28 -1.81 -20.88
N THR A 73 -18.44 -2.39 -20.56
CA THR A 73 -18.85 -3.70 -21.07
C THR A 73 -19.00 -3.70 -22.59
N MET A 74 -19.53 -2.61 -23.15
CA MET A 74 -19.60 -2.37 -24.58
C MET A 74 -18.21 -2.32 -25.22
N LEU A 75 -17.28 -1.57 -24.62
CA LEU A 75 -15.88 -1.50 -25.09
C LEU A 75 -15.23 -2.89 -25.09
N LEU A 76 -15.33 -3.64 -23.99
CA LEU A 76 -14.77 -5.00 -23.89
C LEU A 76 -15.42 -5.95 -24.90
N ARG A 77 -16.71 -5.79 -25.21
CA ARG A 77 -17.38 -6.53 -26.28
C ARG A 77 -16.84 -6.18 -27.65
N ALA A 78 -16.62 -4.90 -27.95
CA ALA A 78 -16.08 -4.44 -29.22
C ALA A 78 -14.62 -4.84 -29.43
N LEU A 79 -13.86 -5.03 -28.34
CA LEU A 79 -12.51 -5.60 -28.32
C LEU A 79 -12.48 -7.14 -28.41
N ASP A 80 -13.61 -7.79 -28.67
CA ASP A 80 -13.75 -9.25 -28.73
C ASP A 80 -13.33 -9.99 -27.44
N VAL A 81 -13.41 -9.34 -26.28
CA VAL A 81 -13.25 -10.03 -24.99
C VAL A 81 -14.43 -11.00 -24.81
N MET A 82 -14.13 -12.28 -24.60
CA MET A 82 -15.15 -13.30 -24.38
C MET A 82 -16.06 -12.92 -23.20
N PRO A 83 -17.40 -13.10 -23.29
CA PRO A 83 -18.34 -12.72 -22.23
C PRO A 83 -17.96 -13.20 -20.83
N PHE A 84 -17.44 -14.42 -20.70
CA PHE A 84 -16.99 -15.00 -19.42
C PHE A 84 -15.92 -14.17 -18.68
N TRP A 85 -15.08 -13.44 -19.41
CA TRP A 85 -13.96 -12.68 -18.84
C TRP A 85 -14.29 -11.23 -18.53
N ARG A 86 -15.36 -10.66 -19.09
CA ARG A 86 -15.65 -9.22 -18.99
C ARG A 86 -15.87 -8.77 -17.54
N ASP A 87 -16.71 -9.49 -16.80
CA ASP A 87 -16.98 -9.17 -15.40
C ASP A 87 -15.73 -9.36 -14.53
N LYS A 88 -14.93 -10.39 -14.80
CA LYS A 88 -13.69 -10.67 -14.07
C LYS A 88 -12.64 -9.59 -14.29
N LEU A 89 -12.52 -9.11 -15.53
CA LEU A 89 -11.65 -7.98 -15.87
C LEU A 89 -12.15 -6.68 -15.25
N THR A 90 -13.46 -6.48 -15.20
CA THR A 90 -14.06 -5.29 -14.56
C THR A 90 -13.81 -5.26 -13.06
N GLN A 91 -13.88 -6.42 -12.37
CA GLN A 91 -13.59 -6.52 -10.94
C GLN A 91 -12.15 -6.13 -10.58
N ILE A 92 -11.19 -6.33 -11.48
CA ILE A 92 -9.79 -5.94 -11.26
C ILE A 92 -9.48 -4.51 -11.74
N ALA A 93 -10.48 -3.78 -12.26
CA ALA A 93 -10.30 -2.38 -12.63
C ALA A 93 -9.93 -1.57 -11.38
N TYR A 94 -10.70 -1.73 -10.30
CA TYR A 94 -10.51 -0.96 -9.08
C TYR A 94 -9.22 -1.32 -8.35
N ARG A 95 -8.58 -0.29 -7.79
CA ARG A 95 -7.35 -0.45 -7.01
C ARG A 95 -7.64 -1.09 -5.67
N ARG A 96 -6.77 -2.01 -5.27
CA ARG A 96 -6.72 -2.59 -3.92
C ARG A 96 -6.16 -1.54 -2.95
N LEU A 97 -6.54 -1.63 -1.67
CA LEU A 97 -5.98 -0.78 -0.62
C LEU A 97 -4.45 -0.87 -0.63
N THR A 98 -3.73 0.25 -0.53
CA THR A 98 -2.25 0.18 -0.53
C THR A 98 -1.75 -0.42 0.78
N ARG A 99 -0.56 -1.05 0.77
CA ARG A 99 0.07 -1.57 2.01
C ARG A 99 0.26 -0.50 3.08
N VAL A 100 0.39 0.77 2.69
CA VAL A 100 0.50 1.90 3.62
C VAL A 100 -0.85 2.19 4.24
N ASP A 101 -1.91 2.25 3.42
CA ASP A 101 -3.25 2.54 3.89
C ASP A 101 -3.82 1.40 4.74
N ILE A 102 -3.55 0.14 4.40
CA ILE A 102 -3.89 -1.03 5.23
C ILE A 102 -3.38 -0.84 6.67
N ARG A 103 -2.09 -0.49 6.84
CA ARG A 103 -1.51 -0.27 8.18
C ARG A 103 -2.12 0.93 8.89
N ARG A 104 -2.37 2.03 8.17
CA ARG A 104 -2.99 3.23 8.74
C ARG A 104 -4.42 2.96 9.17
N MET A 105 -5.20 2.27 8.35
CA MET A 105 -6.59 1.91 8.62
C MET A 105 -6.68 0.95 9.81
N TYR A 106 -5.82 -0.07 9.88
CA TYR A 106 -5.73 -0.93 11.06
C TYR A 106 -5.40 -0.12 12.34
N LYS A 107 -4.40 0.76 12.28
CA LYS A 107 -4.05 1.64 13.41
C LYS A 107 -5.20 2.53 13.87
N GLN A 108 -6.08 2.94 12.96
CA GLN A 108 -7.27 3.74 13.26
C GLN A 108 -8.51 2.89 13.62
N GLY A 109 -8.40 1.57 13.64
CA GLY A 109 -9.51 0.66 13.92
C GLY A 109 -10.55 0.58 12.79
N VAL A 110 -10.19 0.98 11.57
CA VAL A 110 -11.05 0.88 10.39
C VAL A 110 -11.01 -0.52 9.79
N LEU A 111 -9.87 -1.22 9.93
CA LEU A 111 -9.73 -2.63 9.57
C LEU A 111 -9.47 -3.45 10.82
N ASP A 112 -10.03 -4.65 10.88
CA ASP A 112 -9.64 -5.68 11.83
C ASP A 112 -8.49 -6.57 11.30
N GLU A 113 -8.00 -7.50 12.12
CA GLU A 113 -6.90 -8.39 11.76
C GLU A 113 -7.21 -9.28 10.55
N SER A 114 -8.46 -9.73 10.43
CA SER A 114 -8.90 -10.59 9.32
C SER A 114 -8.99 -9.81 8.01
N GLU A 115 -9.44 -8.56 8.06
CA GLU A 115 -9.52 -7.67 6.91
C GLU A 115 -8.13 -7.21 6.46
N VAL A 116 -7.18 -7.04 7.38
CA VAL A 116 -5.76 -6.81 7.06
C VAL A 116 -5.17 -8.02 6.33
N LEU A 117 -5.43 -9.23 6.81
CA LEU A 117 -4.98 -10.46 6.17
C LEU A 117 -5.51 -10.57 4.75
N GLU A 118 -6.82 -10.40 4.58
CA GLU A 118 -7.47 -10.47 3.28
C GLU A 118 -6.93 -9.39 2.32
N SER A 119 -6.72 -8.17 2.82
CA SER A 119 -6.12 -7.09 2.03
C SER A 119 -4.71 -7.45 1.53
N TYR A 120 -3.89 -8.13 2.34
CA TYR A 120 -2.58 -8.62 1.89
C TYR A 120 -2.71 -9.79 0.89
N LYS A 121 -3.68 -10.69 1.04
CA LYS A 121 -3.95 -11.73 0.02
C LYS A 121 -4.35 -11.11 -1.31
N GLN A 122 -5.17 -10.06 -1.29
CA GLN A 122 -5.53 -9.33 -2.50
C GLN A 122 -4.30 -8.75 -3.19
N HIS A 123 -3.23 -8.36 -2.48
CA HIS A 123 -1.95 -7.97 -3.11
C HIS A 123 -1.20 -9.10 -3.83
N GLY A 124 -1.65 -10.35 -3.70
CA GLY A 124 -1.01 -11.53 -4.28
C GLY A 124 0.06 -12.15 -3.39
N TYR A 125 0.10 -11.81 -2.09
CA TYR A 125 0.92 -12.53 -1.13
C TYR A 125 0.39 -13.95 -0.92
N THR A 126 1.30 -14.91 -0.72
CA THR A 126 0.93 -16.25 -0.23
C THR A 126 0.28 -16.16 1.15
N ASP A 127 -0.53 -17.15 1.55
CA ASP A 127 -1.17 -17.17 2.86
C ASP A 127 -0.17 -16.96 4.02
N GLU A 128 0.99 -17.60 3.92
CA GLU A 128 2.10 -17.48 4.88
C GLU A 128 2.63 -16.03 4.97
N ASN A 129 2.87 -15.38 3.82
CA ASN A 129 3.41 -14.03 3.81
C ASN A 129 2.34 -12.98 4.16
N ALA A 130 1.09 -13.22 3.80
CA ALA A 130 -0.03 -12.39 4.22
C ALA A 130 -0.19 -12.44 5.75
N ALA A 131 -0.08 -13.62 6.37
CA ALA A 131 -0.08 -13.79 7.82
C ALA A 131 1.10 -13.05 8.48
N ARG A 132 2.32 -13.19 7.93
CA ARG A 132 3.51 -12.45 8.43
C ARG A 132 3.33 -10.93 8.35
N MET A 133 2.77 -10.43 7.24
CA MET A 133 2.52 -8.99 7.06
C MET A 133 1.43 -8.46 8.00
N THR A 134 0.44 -9.30 8.30
CA THR A 134 -0.61 -9.00 9.28
C THR A 134 -0.02 -8.90 10.68
N GLU A 135 0.72 -9.92 11.11
CA GLU A 135 1.44 -9.93 12.40
C GLU A 135 2.37 -8.73 12.56
N PHE A 136 3.12 -8.39 11.50
CA PHE A 136 3.96 -7.20 11.49
C PHE A 136 3.15 -5.91 11.69
N THR A 137 1.99 -5.78 11.02
CA THR A 137 1.10 -4.62 11.12
C THR A 137 0.54 -4.47 12.54
N ILE A 138 0.14 -5.58 13.16
CA ILE A 138 -0.37 -5.64 14.53
C ILE A 138 0.73 -5.19 15.50
N ARG A 139 1.90 -5.83 15.46
CA ARG A 139 3.04 -5.49 16.36
C ARG A 139 3.48 -4.04 16.22
N GLN A 140 3.59 -3.54 15.00
CA GLN A 140 3.96 -2.14 14.77
C GLN A 140 2.93 -1.17 15.37
N THR A 141 1.65 -1.51 15.27
CA THR A 141 0.56 -0.69 15.82
C THR A 141 0.59 -0.70 17.35
N LEU A 142 0.73 -1.88 17.96
CA LEU A 142 0.83 -2.03 19.42
C LEU A 142 2.05 -1.30 19.99
N ALA A 143 3.21 -1.42 19.35
CA ALA A 143 4.42 -0.69 19.75
C ALA A 143 4.18 0.82 19.76
N THR A 144 3.46 1.34 18.76
CA THR A 144 3.10 2.76 18.68
C THR A 144 2.09 3.19 19.74
N LEU A 145 1.13 2.31 20.09
CA LEU A 145 0.10 2.60 21.09
C LEU A 145 0.61 2.50 22.53
N SER A 146 1.67 1.73 22.79
CA SER A 146 2.20 1.48 24.14
C SER A 146 2.64 2.75 24.88
N LYS A 147 2.79 3.91 24.20
CA LYS A 147 3.24 5.22 24.70
C LYS A 147 4.61 5.24 25.40
N PHE A 148 5.14 4.10 25.81
CA PHE A 148 6.49 3.94 26.33
C PHE A 148 7.43 3.72 25.16
N THR A 149 8.25 4.73 24.87
CA THR A 149 9.39 4.51 23.99
C THR A 149 10.46 3.69 24.71
N SER A 150 11.36 3.06 23.95
CA SER A 150 12.55 2.43 24.53
C SER A 150 13.35 3.41 25.42
N GLY A 151 13.39 4.69 25.03
CA GLY A 151 13.98 5.77 25.82
C GLY A 151 13.29 6.00 27.17
N ASP A 152 11.95 5.99 27.21
CA ASP A 152 11.18 6.15 28.44
C ASP A 152 11.44 4.99 29.41
N ILE A 153 11.48 3.76 28.88
CA ILE A 153 11.79 2.55 29.67
C ILE A 153 13.20 2.62 30.24
N ILE A 154 14.19 2.99 29.43
CA ILE A 154 15.59 3.15 29.87
C ILE A 154 15.70 4.25 30.94
N LYS A 155 14.99 5.36 30.77
CA LYS A 155 14.98 6.48 31.74
C LYS A 155 14.38 6.05 33.08
N ALA A 156 13.26 5.33 33.05
CA ALA A 156 12.63 4.77 34.25
C ALA A 156 13.57 3.79 34.96
N PHE A 157 14.25 2.90 34.22
CA PHE A 157 15.22 1.97 34.77
C PHE A 157 16.44 2.69 35.38
N ALA A 158 17.03 3.63 34.66
CA ALA A 158 18.17 4.42 35.14
C ALA A 158 17.83 5.18 36.43
N SER A 159 16.58 5.64 36.56
CA SER A 159 16.05 6.35 37.73
C SER A 159 15.58 5.44 38.88
N ARG A 160 15.82 4.11 38.79
CA ARG A 160 15.36 3.09 39.76
C ARG A 160 13.84 3.02 39.95
N MET A 161 13.04 3.51 39.00
CA MET A 161 11.58 3.41 39.04
C MET A 161 11.08 2.01 38.68
N ILE A 162 11.86 1.27 37.90
CA ILE A 162 11.59 -0.11 37.50
C ILE A 162 12.84 -0.97 37.65
N SER A 163 12.63 -2.27 37.85
CA SER A 163 13.68 -3.28 37.93
C SER A 163 14.21 -3.70 36.55
N ARG A 164 15.33 -4.44 36.55
CA ARG A 164 15.93 -5.01 35.32
C ARG A 164 14.96 -5.93 34.59
N SER A 165 14.25 -6.80 35.31
CA SER A 165 13.28 -7.74 34.74
C SER A 165 12.07 -7.01 34.14
N GLU A 166 11.56 -5.98 34.81
CA GLU A 166 10.47 -5.14 34.28
C GLU A 166 10.91 -4.37 33.03
N ALA A 167 12.11 -3.78 33.04
CA ALA A 167 12.64 -3.08 31.86
C ALA A 167 12.78 -4.02 30.65
N ILE A 168 13.31 -5.23 30.83
CA ILE A 168 13.40 -6.23 29.77
C ILE A 168 12.01 -6.63 29.25
N SER A 169 11.05 -6.83 30.16
CA SER A 169 9.68 -7.22 29.79
C SER A 169 8.95 -6.12 29.01
N LEU A 170 9.15 -4.85 29.39
CA LEU A 170 8.58 -3.70 28.68
C LEU A 170 9.24 -3.51 27.29
N LEU A 171 10.55 -3.71 27.18
CA LEU A 171 11.25 -3.67 25.90
C LEU A 171 10.77 -4.80 24.96
N ASP A 172 10.57 -6.00 25.49
CA ASP A 172 9.98 -7.14 24.77
C ASP A 172 8.56 -6.83 24.27
N MET A 173 7.75 -6.18 25.11
CA MET A 173 6.39 -5.76 24.77
C MET A 173 6.32 -4.75 23.62
N ILE A 174 7.32 -3.86 23.49
CA ILE A 174 7.42 -2.92 22.35
C ILE A 174 8.14 -3.52 21.14
N GLY A 175 8.45 -4.83 21.16
CA GLY A 175 8.99 -5.58 20.03
C GLY A 175 10.51 -5.67 19.96
N ILE A 176 11.24 -5.30 21.02
CA ILE A 176 12.69 -5.49 21.09
C ILE A 176 12.96 -6.90 21.57
N LYS A 177 13.72 -7.69 20.79
CA LYS A 177 14.08 -9.06 21.16
C LYS A 177 14.73 -9.10 22.53
N ARG A 178 14.47 -10.14 23.32
CA ARG A 178 15.05 -10.30 24.67
C ARG A 178 16.57 -10.18 24.74
N GLU A 179 17.28 -10.68 23.74
CA GLU A 179 18.73 -10.57 23.62
C GLU A 179 19.17 -9.09 23.57
N ASP A 180 18.56 -8.33 22.65
CA ASP A 180 18.80 -6.90 22.48
C ASP A 180 18.33 -6.11 23.71
N ALA A 181 17.18 -6.47 24.30
CA ALA A 181 16.66 -5.84 25.51
C ALA A 181 17.61 -6.01 26.70
N SER A 182 18.17 -7.22 26.88
CA SER A 182 19.17 -7.49 27.92
C SER A 182 20.42 -6.63 27.71
N PHE A 183 20.91 -6.53 26.47
CA PHE A 183 22.06 -5.69 26.13
C PHE A 183 21.81 -4.19 26.37
N ILE A 184 20.64 -3.69 25.97
CA ILE A 184 20.21 -2.29 26.20
C ILE A 184 20.18 -1.97 27.69
N VAL A 185 19.57 -2.84 28.50
CA VAL A 185 19.45 -2.62 29.95
C VAL A 185 20.82 -2.69 30.64
N SER A 186 21.68 -3.63 30.25
CA SER A 186 23.07 -3.68 30.76
C SER A 186 23.85 -2.42 30.39
N THR A 187 23.70 -1.90 29.17
CA THR A 187 24.33 -0.65 28.73
C THR A 187 23.85 0.55 29.56
N ALA A 188 22.55 0.61 29.85
CA ALA A 188 21.98 1.65 30.72
C ALA A 188 22.51 1.56 32.16
N GLU A 189 22.72 0.34 32.67
CA GLU A 189 23.30 0.11 33.99
C GLU A 189 24.75 0.59 34.08
N TYR A 190 25.57 0.32 33.06
CA TYR A 190 26.94 0.84 32.98
C TYR A 190 26.96 2.38 32.97
N LYS A 191 26.13 3.00 32.13
CA LYS A 191 26.03 4.48 32.07
C LYS A 191 25.59 5.08 33.41
N ARG A 192 24.67 4.43 34.11
CA ARG A 192 24.25 4.82 35.46
C ARG A 192 25.41 4.75 36.45
N GLN A 193 26.19 3.67 36.41
CA GLN A 193 27.34 3.50 37.30
C GLN A 193 28.40 4.58 37.05
N TRP A 194 28.67 4.90 35.78
CA TRP A 194 29.59 6.00 35.42
C TRP A 194 29.10 7.35 35.96
N ALA A 195 27.81 7.66 35.75
CA ALA A 195 27.23 8.90 36.26
C ALA A 195 27.32 9.01 37.79
N PHE A 196 27.14 7.89 38.51
CA PHE A 196 27.33 7.84 39.96
C PHE A 196 28.78 8.10 40.36
N THR A 197 29.75 7.45 39.70
CA THR A 197 31.18 7.68 39.94
C THR A 197 31.56 9.14 39.67
N ASP A 198 31.11 9.74 38.56
CA ASP A 198 31.35 11.15 38.25
C ASP A 198 30.75 12.10 39.30
N GLN A 199 29.58 11.76 39.83
CA GLN A 199 28.95 12.53 40.90
C GLN A 199 29.75 12.42 42.22
N GLN A 200 30.29 11.24 42.55
CA GLN A 200 31.18 11.06 43.70
C GLN A 200 32.48 11.85 43.53
N ILE A 201 33.14 11.75 42.37
CA ILE A 201 34.35 12.52 42.04
C ILE A 201 34.07 14.02 42.19
N SER A 202 32.93 14.48 41.69
CA SER A 202 32.52 15.89 41.81
C SER A 202 32.28 16.32 43.25
N GLY A 203 31.66 15.46 44.07
CA GLY A 203 31.46 15.67 45.50
C GLY A 203 32.78 15.78 46.26
N ILE A 204 33.68 14.80 46.07
CA ILE A 204 35.02 14.77 46.68
C ILE A 204 35.82 16.01 46.28
N ARG A 205 35.84 16.35 44.99
CA ARG A 205 36.51 17.57 44.47
C ARG A 205 35.99 18.83 45.16
N ASN A 206 34.69 18.94 45.42
CA ASN A 206 34.10 20.08 46.11
C ASN A 206 34.50 20.14 47.59
N LEU A 207 34.59 18.99 48.28
CA LEU A 207 35.02 18.91 49.68
C LEU A 207 36.51 19.27 49.84
N TYR A 208 37.35 18.79 48.92
CA TYR A 208 38.77 19.14 48.85
C TYR A 208 38.98 20.66 48.64
N LYS A 209 38.25 21.27 47.69
CA LYS A 209 38.29 22.74 47.47
C LYS A 209 37.90 23.55 48.71
N LYS A 210 36.99 23.03 49.53
CA LYS A 210 36.55 23.66 50.79
C LYS A 210 37.51 23.38 51.95
N ARG A 211 38.63 22.67 51.72
CA ARG A 211 39.61 22.23 52.74
C ARG A 211 38.98 21.37 53.86
N VAL A 212 37.86 20.72 53.55
CA VAL A 212 37.22 19.76 54.46
C VAL A 212 37.92 18.41 54.36
N TYR A 213 38.38 18.05 53.15
CA TYR A 213 39.20 16.86 52.87
C TYR A 213 40.63 17.28 52.54
N ASP A 214 41.61 16.49 53.00
CA ASP A 214 43.02 16.63 52.64
C ASP A 214 43.44 15.63 51.54
N GLU A 215 44.72 15.59 51.19
CA GLU A 215 45.22 14.74 50.10
C GLU A 215 45.10 13.23 50.40
N ASN A 216 45.13 12.85 51.68
CA ASN A 216 44.95 11.46 52.11
C ASN A 216 43.47 11.04 52.03
N ASP A 217 42.53 11.95 52.30
CA ASP A 217 41.08 11.70 52.23
C ASP A 217 40.53 11.58 50.79
N THR A 218 41.35 11.88 49.78
CA THR A 218 40.94 11.86 48.36
C THR A 218 41.46 10.66 47.57
N ARG A 219 42.22 9.77 48.23
CA ARG A 219 42.81 8.57 47.62
C ARG A 219 42.23 7.31 48.28
N ASP A 220 41.40 6.59 47.52
CA ASP A 220 41.08 5.17 47.69
C ASP A 220 41.47 4.41 46.42
#